data_AF-A0A6G8F2J8-F1
#
_entry.id   AF-A0A6G8F2J8-F1
#
_cell.length_a   1.000
_cell.length_b   1.000
_cell.length_c   1.000
_cell.angle_alpha   90.00
_cell.angle_beta   90.00
_cell.angle_gamma   90.00
#
_symmetry.space_group_name_H-M   'P 1'
#
loop_
_entity.id
_entity.type
_entity.pdbx_description
1 polymer ?
#
loop_
_entity_poly.entity_id
_entity_poly.type
_entity_poly.pdbx_seq_one_letter_code
_entity_poly.pdbx_strand_id
1 'polypeptide(L)'
;MEKEYYTLTELTERWDFCLHDALYLTENNICRFWINLPENDAIRFRKESNNGLTYDLPLENCQVKGLLLLTTEDVRRIIIYKTANVIQLPCQDDMTVFVRLKTVRELTIDDVLILCKDKLRLEKELGFFDKKAKVKSADIRHNIDDFFIEELPNGYTKFSYHGKSYVYGFVQSKIIKQLYDAAKDGRIWIYGKTLLKNAGSTSYRLGDVFRPHKEWMELIKSNKQGLYRLYLE
;
A
#
# COMPACT_ATOMS: atom_id res chain seq x y z
N MET A 1 12.25 4.13 23.00
CA MET A 1 10.80 3.92 23.23
C MET A 1 10.19 3.61 21.89
N GLU A 2 9.72 2.38 21.66
CA GLU A 2 9.07 2.01 20.40
C GLU A 2 7.66 2.60 20.37
N LYS A 3 7.27 3.25 19.26
CA LYS A 3 5.90 3.75 19.06
C LYS A 3 4.97 2.56 18.85
N GLU A 4 3.81 2.55 19.51
CA GLU A 4 2.77 1.52 19.31
C GLU A 4 2.00 1.70 18.00
N TYR A 5 1.88 2.95 17.53
CA TYR A 5 1.18 3.32 16.30
C TYR A 5 1.84 4.51 15.61
N TYR A 6 1.55 4.68 14.32
CA TYR A 6 2.06 5.75 13.46
C TYR A 6 0.89 6.39 12.72
N THR A 7 0.94 7.71 12.50
CA THR A 7 -0.07 8.37 11.67
C THR A 7 0.11 8.00 10.20
N LEU A 8 -0.97 8.04 9.44
CA LEU A 8 -0.92 7.76 8.01
C LEU A 8 -0.08 8.83 7.28
N THR A 9 -0.16 10.09 7.70
CA THR A 9 0.70 11.16 7.19
C THR A 9 2.18 10.87 7.44
N GLU A 10 2.55 10.47 8.66
CA GLU A 10 3.92 10.06 9.00
C GLU A 10 4.41 8.89 8.14
N LEU A 11 3.55 7.91 7.85
CA LEU A 11 3.91 6.75 7.02
C LEU A 11 3.97 7.07 5.53
N THR A 12 3.11 7.95 5.01
CA THR A 12 3.21 8.39 3.61
C THR A 12 4.54 9.05 3.32
N GLU A 13 5.04 9.88 4.24
CA GLU A 13 6.37 10.50 4.14
C GLU A 13 7.49 9.45 4.27
N ARG A 14 7.39 8.55 5.24
CA ARG A 14 8.42 7.54 5.52
C ARG A 14 8.54 6.51 4.42
N TRP A 15 7.44 6.08 3.83
CA TRP A 15 7.39 5.03 2.81
C TRP A 15 7.38 5.55 1.36
N ASP A 16 7.38 6.87 1.16
CA ASP A 16 7.14 7.49 -0.16
C ASP A 16 5.84 7.04 -0.84
N PHE A 17 4.86 6.76 -0.01
CA PHE A 17 3.65 6.04 -0.37
C PHE A 17 2.51 7.03 -0.57
N CYS A 18 1.75 6.89 -1.65
CA CYS A 18 0.67 7.83 -1.92
C CYS A 18 -0.63 7.42 -1.20
N LEU A 19 -1.49 8.40 -0.89
CA LEU A 19 -2.76 8.14 -0.21
C LEU A 19 -3.69 7.20 -1.01
N HIS A 20 -3.58 7.15 -2.33
CA HIS A 20 -4.35 6.21 -3.15
C HIS A 20 -3.91 4.76 -2.95
N ASP A 21 -2.63 4.54 -2.68
CA ASP A 21 -2.17 3.21 -2.32
C ASP A 21 -2.69 2.83 -0.93
N ALA A 22 -2.90 3.79 -0.02
CA ALA A 22 -3.50 3.56 1.30
C ALA A 22 -4.95 3.06 1.16
N LEU A 23 -5.72 3.67 0.23
CA LEU A 23 -7.05 3.19 -0.15
C LEU A 23 -7.00 1.74 -0.62
N TYR A 24 -6.04 1.42 -1.50
CA TYR A 24 -5.90 0.07 -2.02
C TYR A 24 -5.68 -0.95 -0.89
N LEU A 25 -4.86 -0.61 0.12
CA LEU A 25 -4.61 -1.49 1.25
C LEU A 25 -5.89 -1.77 2.05
N THR A 26 -6.76 -0.79 2.25
CA THR A 26 -8.03 -1.01 2.98
C THR A 26 -9.09 -1.70 2.13
N GLU A 27 -9.24 -1.33 0.86
CA GLU A 27 -10.25 -1.90 -0.03
C GLU A 27 -9.99 -3.40 -0.30
N ASN A 28 -8.73 -3.83 -0.30
CA ASN A 28 -8.33 -5.23 -0.49
C ASN A 28 -8.17 -6.00 0.83
N ASN A 29 -8.56 -5.42 1.98
CA ASN A 29 -8.38 -6.01 3.31
C ASN A 29 -6.93 -6.39 3.64
N ILE A 30 -5.94 -5.72 3.02
CA ILE A 30 -4.51 -5.96 3.25
C ILE A 30 -4.05 -5.28 4.54
N CYS A 31 -4.58 -4.08 4.81
CA CYS A 31 -4.33 -3.33 6.04
C CYS A 31 -5.62 -2.71 6.59
N ARG A 32 -5.71 -2.69 7.92
CA ARG A 32 -6.77 -2.01 8.66
C ARG A 32 -6.24 -0.69 9.23
N PHE A 33 -7.09 0.32 9.24
CA PHE A 33 -6.76 1.65 9.73
C PHE A 33 -7.50 1.94 11.04
N TRP A 34 -6.83 2.68 11.91
CA TRP A 34 -7.23 2.89 13.28
C TRP A 34 -7.33 4.38 13.58
N ILE A 35 -8.02 4.72 14.65
CA ILE A 35 -8.07 6.06 15.22
C ILE A 35 -7.83 5.96 16.71
N ASN A 36 -7.22 6.96 17.32
CA ASN A 36 -7.09 7.03 18.77
C ASN A 36 -8.06 8.07 19.31
N LEU A 37 -9.17 7.62 19.87
CA LEU A 37 -10.17 8.52 20.44
C LEU A 37 -9.99 8.66 21.96
N PRO A 38 -10.18 9.87 22.52
CA PRO A 38 -10.36 10.03 23.95
C PRO A 38 -11.63 9.31 24.41
N GLU A 39 -11.84 9.22 25.72
CA GLU A 39 -13.03 8.58 26.29
C GLU A 39 -14.31 9.26 25.78
N ASN A 40 -15.17 8.48 25.13
CA ASN A 40 -16.42 8.93 24.53
C ASN A 40 -17.56 7.98 24.91
N ASP A 41 -18.70 8.57 25.22
CA ASP A 41 -19.94 7.82 25.40
C ASP A 41 -20.45 7.27 24.07
N ALA A 42 -20.87 6.02 24.09
CA ALA A 42 -21.38 5.33 22.94
C ALA A 42 -22.39 4.26 23.30
N ILE A 43 -23.01 3.68 22.28
CA ILE A 43 -23.93 2.56 22.41
C ILE A 43 -23.40 1.42 21.54
N ARG A 44 -23.28 0.23 22.12
CA ARG A 44 -22.88 -0.97 21.40
C ARG A 44 -24.10 -1.59 20.72
N PHE A 45 -23.97 -1.91 19.45
CA PHE A 45 -24.99 -2.52 18.61
C PHE A 45 -24.48 -3.83 18.00
N ARG A 46 -25.39 -4.76 17.74
CA ARG A 46 -25.15 -5.92 16.87
C ARG A 46 -26.01 -5.80 15.61
N LYS A 47 -25.41 -6.04 14.45
CA LYS A 47 -26.14 -6.23 13.20
C LYS A 47 -26.77 -7.61 13.21
N GLU A 48 -28.08 -7.66 13.17
CA GLU A 48 -28.84 -8.90 13.00
C GLU A 48 -29.64 -8.86 11.71
N SER A 49 -29.95 -10.04 11.20
CA SER A 49 -30.81 -10.21 10.03
C SER A 49 -31.96 -11.15 10.38
N ASN A 50 -33.19 -10.68 10.20
CA ASN A 50 -34.38 -11.53 10.31
C ASN A 50 -35.25 -11.34 9.08
N ASN A 51 -35.72 -12.45 8.49
CA ASN A 51 -36.56 -12.46 7.29
C ASN A 51 -36.02 -11.59 6.13
N GLY A 52 -34.69 -11.55 5.94
CA GLY A 52 -34.03 -10.77 4.88
C GLY A 52 -33.89 -9.26 5.17
N LEU A 53 -34.39 -8.77 6.30
CA LEU A 53 -34.19 -7.39 6.75
C LEU A 53 -33.04 -7.33 7.74
N THR A 54 -32.12 -6.39 7.53
CA THR A 54 -31.02 -6.11 8.46
C THR A 54 -31.40 -4.96 9.39
N TYR A 55 -31.15 -5.15 10.69
CA TYR A 55 -31.41 -4.14 11.71
C TYR A 55 -30.29 -4.08 12.74
N ASP A 56 -30.17 -2.92 13.38
CA ASP A 56 -29.18 -2.66 14.43
C ASP A 56 -29.83 -2.91 15.80
N LEU A 57 -29.45 -3.99 16.48
CA LEU A 57 -29.92 -4.32 17.82
C LEU A 57 -29.07 -3.61 18.88
N PRO A 58 -29.61 -2.66 19.66
CA PRO A 58 -28.88 -2.04 20.76
C PRO A 58 -28.63 -3.07 21.86
N LEU A 59 -27.38 -3.18 22.32
CA LEU A 59 -26.99 -4.09 23.40
C LEU A 59 -26.86 -3.34 24.72
N GLU A 60 -25.97 -2.36 24.79
CA GLU A 60 -25.66 -1.63 26.03
C GLU A 60 -25.08 -0.24 25.77
N ASN A 61 -25.25 0.66 26.74
CA ASN A 61 -24.50 1.91 26.80
C ASN A 61 -23.10 1.61 27.32
N CYS A 62 -22.08 2.15 26.65
CA CYS A 62 -20.69 1.92 27.02
C CYS A 62 -19.85 3.18 26.80
N GLN A 63 -18.63 3.15 27.36
CA GLN A 63 -17.61 4.14 27.06
C GLN A 63 -16.52 3.49 26.21
N VAL A 64 -16.15 4.15 25.12
CA VAL A 64 -15.05 3.72 24.25
C VAL A 64 -13.90 4.68 24.36
N LYS A 65 -12.68 4.14 24.39
CA LYS A 65 -11.44 4.90 24.45
C LYS A 65 -10.31 4.15 23.79
N GLY A 66 -9.32 4.89 23.32
CA GLY A 66 -8.10 4.35 22.73
C GLY A 66 -8.27 4.01 21.24
N LEU A 67 -7.57 2.95 20.82
CA LEU A 67 -7.47 2.56 19.42
C LEU A 67 -8.75 1.85 18.96
N LEU A 68 -9.44 2.46 18.00
CA LEU A 68 -10.68 1.95 17.41
C LEU A 68 -10.51 1.79 15.90
N LEU A 69 -11.14 0.76 15.35
CA LEU A 69 -11.04 0.42 13.93
C LEU A 69 -11.93 1.35 13.09
N LEU A 70 -11.42 1.84 11.97
CA LEU A 70 -12.22 2.55 10.97
C LEU A 70 -12.85 1.58 9.97
N THR A 71 -14.02 1.94 9.44
CA THR A 71 -14.57 1.24 8.29
C THR A 71 -13.83 1.62 7.00
N THR A 72 -13.83 0.73 6.00
CA THR A 72 -13.27 1.02 4.67
C THR A 72 -13.92 2.26 4.05
N GLU A 73 -15.21 2.47 4.27
CA GLU A 73 -15.94 3.65 3.79
C GLU A 73 -15.46 4.95 4.46
N ASP A 74 -15.21 4.92 5.77
CA ASP A 74 -14.70 6.11 6.47
C ASP A 74 -13.29 6.45 6.02
N VAL A 75 -12.41 5.44 5.89
CA VAL A 75 -11.06 5.64 5.34
C VAL A 75 -11.14 6.20 3.92
N ARG A 76 -12.06 5.68 3.10
CA ARG A 76 -12.31 6.17 1.75
C ARG A 76 -12.68 7.64 1.73
N ARG A 77 -13.61 8.05 2.61
CA ARG A 77 -14.03 9.44 2.73
C ARG A 77 -12.90 10.34 3.20
N ILE A 78 -12.14 9.93 4.22
CA ILE A 78 -11.00 10.70 4.73
C ILE A 78 -9.97 10.91 3.63
N ILE A 79 -9.65 9.91 2.82
CA ILE A 79 -8.63 10.06 1.78
C ILE A 79 -9.13 10.87 0.58
N ILE A 80 -10.35 10.60 0.09
CA ILE A 80 -10.87 11.26 -1.12
C ILE A 80 -11.38 12.68 -0.81
N TYR A 81 -12.14 12.83 0.27
CA TYR A 81 -12.80 14.09 0.63
C TYR A 81 -12.04 14.87 1.70
N LYS A 82 -10.88 14.37 2.15
CA LYS A 82 -10.02 14.94 3.21
C LYS A 82 -10.61 14.93 4.62
N THR A 83 -11.92 14.74 4.75
CA THR A 83 -12.62 14.64 6.04
C THR A 83 -13.69 13.55 6.01
N ALA A 84 -14.01 13.01 7.19
CA ALA A 84 -15.16 12.14 7.38
C ALA A 84 -15.85 12.38 8.72
N ASN A 85 -17.17 12.42 8.70
CA ASN A 85 -18.01 12.44 9.88
C ASN A 85 -18.29 11.01 10.34
N VAL A 86 -17.52 10.55 11.31
CA VAL A 86 -17.60 9.20 11.85
C VAL A 86 -18.49 9.18 13.09
N ILE A 87 -19.53 8.35 13.03
CA ILE A 87 -20.41 8.06 14.15
C ILE A 87 -20.41 6.57 14.51
N GLN A 88 -19.96 5.71 13.60
CA GLN A 88 -20.04 4.26 13.73
C GLN A 88 -18.65 3.66 13.57
N LEU A 89 -18.23 2.85 14.54
CA LEU A 89 -16.93 2.20 14.58
C LEU A 89 -17.10 0.70 14.80
N PRO A 90 -16.58 -0.19 13.94
CA PRO A 90 -16.64 -1.63 14.13
C PRO A 90 -15.85 -2.07 15.37
N CYS A 91 -16.33 -3.13 16.02
CA CYS A 91 -15.57 -3.79 17.06
C CYS A 91 -14.45 -4.65 16.44
N GLN A 92 -13.28 -4.70 17.08
CA GLN A 92 -12.15 -5.50 16.59
C GLN A 92 -12.46 -7.00 16.60
N ASP A 93 -13.16 -7.47 17.64
CA ASP A 93 -13.35 -8.89 17.91
C ASP A 93 -14.49 -9.52 17.09
N ASP A 94 -15.48 -8.72 16.71
CA ASP A 94 -16.66 -9.17 16.00
C ASP A 94 -17.17 -8.08 15.05
N MET A 95 -17.07 -8.35 13.74
CA MET A 95 -17.53 -7.42 12.69
C MET A 95 -19.05 -7.27 12.62
N THR A 96 -19.80 -8.16 13.28
CA THR A 96 -21.25 -8.01 13.45
C THR A 96 -21.59 -7.02 14.55
N VAL A 97 -20.64 -6.72 15.44
CA VAL A 97 -20.79 -5.76 16.54
C VAL A 97 -20.09 -4.45 16.17
N PHE A 98 -20.77 -3.33 16.43
CA PHE A 98 -20.21 -2.01 16.25
C PHE A 98 -20.63 -1.08 17.37
N VAL A 99 -19.93 0.03 17.49
CA VAL A 99 -20.21 1.07 18.46
C VAL A 99 -20.67 2.30 17.71
N ARG A 100 -21.79 2.89 18.16
CA ARG A 100 -22.27 4.18 17.67
C ARG A 100 -21.98 5.25 18.72
N LEU A 101 -21.14 6.22 18.37
CA LEU A 101 -20.82 7.37 19.21
C LEU A 101 -22.06 8.25 19.40
N LYS A 102 -22.25 8.79 20.61
CA LYS A 102 -23.36 9.75 20.85
C LYS A 102 -23.15 11.08 20.12
N THR A 103 -21.90 11.46 19.90
CA THR A 103 -21.50 12.66 19.17
C THR A 103 -20.75 12.30 17.90
N VAL A 104 -21.12 12.91 16.78
CA VAL A 104 -20.39 12.78 15.51
C VAL A 104 -18.97 13.33 15.69
N ARG A 105 -17.99 12.61 15.16
CA ARG A 105 -16.58 13.04 15.14
C ARG A 105 -16.15 13.30 13.71
N GLU A 106 -15.74 14.54 13.45
CA GLU A 106 -15.06 14.87 12.21
C GLU A 106 -13.60 14.42 12.32
N LEU A 107 -13.18 13.57 11.40
CA LEU A 107 -11.83 13.02 11.33
C LEU A 107 -11.15 13.48 10.05
N THR A 108 -9.84 13.69 10.16
CA THR A 108 -8.95 14.07 9.08
C THR A 108 -7.90 12.99 8.86
N ILE A 109 -7.04 13.19 7.86
CA ILE A 109 -5.97 12.23 7.55
C ILE A 109 -4.96 12.07 8.69
N ASP A 110 -4.76 13.10 9.52
CA ASP A 110 -3.83 13.07 10.63
C ASP A 110 -4.34 12.23 11.81
N ASP A 111 -5.64 12.00 11.88
CA ASP A 111 -6.28 11.15 12.89
C ASP A 111 -6.17 9.65 12.54
N VAL A 112 -5.83 9.32 11.30
CA VAL A 112 -5.73 7.95 10.80
C VAL A 112 -4.39 7.35 11.19
N LEU A 113 -4.44 6.16 11.79
CA LEU A 113 -3.31 5.47 12.37
C LEU A 113 -3.13 4.07 11.76
N ILE A 114 -1.89 3.61 11.73
CA ILE A 114 -1.51 2.21 11.47
C ILE A 114 -0.76 1.70 12.70
N LEU A 115 -1.09 0.49 13.15
CA LEU A 115 -0.39 -0.17 14.25
C LEU A 115 1.04 -0.53 13.84
N CYS A 116 1.99 -0.45 14.78
CA CYS A 116 3.38 -0.84 14.53
C CYS A 116 3.51 -2.29 14.01
N LYS A 117 2.63 -3.18 14.50
CA LYS A 117 2.53 -4.59 14.07
C LYS A 117 2.22 -4.71 12.57
N ASP A 118 1.24 -3.95 12.11
CA ASP A 118 0.83 -3.92 10.70
C ASP A 118 1.89 -3.23 9.83
N LYS A 119 2.48 -2.15 10.32
CA LYS A 119 3.62 -1.49 9.67
C LYS A 119 4.74 -2.50 9.37
N LEU A 120 5.23 -3.21 10.39
CA LEU A 120 6.32 -4.19 10.23
C LEU A 120 5.94 -5.34 9.29
N ARG A 121 4.68 -5.80 9.34
CA ARG A 121 4.17 -6.82 8.41
C ARG A 121 4.17 -6.33 6.97
N LEU A 122 3.66 -5.11 6.73
CA LEU A 122 3.62 -4.51 5.39
C LEU A 122 5.03 -4.25 4.85
N GLU A 123 5.96 -3.79 5.69
CA GLU A 123 7.37 -3.64 5.31
C GLU A 123 7.97 -4.98 4.85
N LYS A 124 7.72 -6.07 5.58
CA LYS A 124 8.20 -7.41 5.22
C LYS A 124 7.54 -8.00 3.97
N GLU A 125 6.22 -7.87 3.83
CA GLU A 125 5.45 -8.52 2.75
C GLU A 125 5.49 -7.74 1.45
N LEU A 126 5.36 -6.41 1.52
CA LEU A 126 5.27 -5.52 0.36
C LEU A 126 6.59 -4.81 0.05
N GLY A 127 7.58 -4.92 0.94
CA GLY A 127 8.87 -4.25 0.79
C GLY A 127 8.73 -2.74 0.86
N PHE A 128 7.95 -2.23 1.81
CA PHE A 128 8.01 -0.80 2.17
C PHE A 128 9.26 -0.55 3.01
N PHE A 129 9.84 0.64 2.88
CA PHE A 129 11.08 0.99 3.56
C PHE A 129 10.91 2.30 4.31
N ASP A 130 11.18 2.31 5.61
CA ASP A 130 11.11 3.50 6.44
C ASP A 130 12.34 4.40 6.20
N LYS A 131 12.14 5.54 5.50
CA LYS A 131 13.19 6.53 5.26
C LYS A 131 13.85 7.07 6.54
N LYS A 132 13.17 7.05 7.70
CA LYS A 132 13.78 7.46 9.00
C LYS A 132 14.63 6.37 9.63
N ALA A 133 14.46 5.10 9.23
CA ALA A 133 15.36 4.00 9.60
C ALA A 133 16.66 3.98 8.77
N LYS A 134 17.02 5.12 8.15
CA LYS A 134 18.35 5.39 7.56
C LYS A 134 19.45 5.52 8.63
N VAL A 135 19.56 4.56 9.52
CA VAL A 135 20.83 4.15 10.14
C VAL A 135 20.74 2.64 10.41
N LYS A 136 20.97 1.81 9.38
CA LYS A 136 21.62 0.47 9.39
C LYS A 136 20.99 -0.66 8.56
N SER A 137 19.88 -0.49 7.85
CA SER A 137 19.46 -1.51 6.86
C SER A 137 19.51 -0.91 5.46
N ALA A 138 20.52 -1.37 4.70
CA ALA A 138 20.72 -1.23 3.26
C ALA A 138 19.90 -0.14 2.55
N ASP A 139 20.54 0.99 2.28
CA ASP A 139 20.01 2.02 1.40
C ASP A 139 19.74 1.36 0.03
N ILE A 140 18.48 1.31 -0.43
CA ILE A 140 18.17 0.88 -1.80
C ILE A 140 18.87 1.76 -2.82
N ARG A 141 19.23 2.99 -2.42
CA ARG A 141 20.09 3.89 -3.22
C ARG A 141 21.50 3.34 -3.39
N HIS A 142 22.04 2.59 -2.43
CA HIS A 142 23.32 1.88 -2.58
C HIS A 142 23.18 0.62 -3.45
N ASN A 143 21.96 0.12 -3.71
CA ASN A 143 21.75 -1.05 -4.58
C ASN A 143 21.35 -0.69 -6.03
N ILE A 144 21.01 0.57 -6.29
CA ILE A 144 20.90 1.13 -7.65
C ILE A 144 22.29 1.39 -8.26
N ASP A 145 23.32 1.64 -7.44
CA ASP A 145 24.68 1.91 -7.92
C ASP A 145 25.29 0.74 -8.69
N ASP A 146 24.85 -0.50 -8.39
CA ASP A 146 25.23 -1.73 -9.11
C ASP A 146 24.35 -2.03 -10.35
N PHE A 147 23.35 -1.18 -10.64
CA PHE A 147 22.46 -1.33 -11.79
C PHE A 147 22.96 -0.49 -12.98
N PHE A 148 23.62 -1.15 -13.92
CA PHE A 148 24.17 -0.49 -15.11
C PHE A 148 23.24 -0.65 -16.31
N ILE A 149 23.06 0.45 -17.06
CA ILE A 149 22.29 0.48 -18.29
C ILE A 149 23.22 0.90 -19.42
N GLU A 150 23.43 0.03 -20.40
CA GLU A 150 24.28 0.25 -21.56
C GLU A 150 23.43 0.13 -22.84
N GLU A 151 23.35 1.21 -23.62
CA GLU A 151 22.69 1.19 -24.92
C GLU A 151 23.63 0.61 -25.98
N LEU A 152 23.23 -0.48 -26.61
CA LEU A 152 24.04 -1.18 -27.60
C LEU A 152 23.82 -0.60 -29.01
N PRO A 153 24.84 -0.62 -29.90
CA PRO A 153 24.75 -0.07 -31.25
C PRO A 153 23.68 -0.71 -32.14
N ASN A 154 23.19 -1.90 -31.78
CA ASN A 154 22.17 -2.65 -32.50
C ASN A 154 20.72 -2.31 -32.07
N GLY A 155 20.54 -1.28 -31.23
CA GLY A 155 19.23 -0.85 -30.74
C GLY A 155 18.67 -1.67 -29.56
N TYR A 156 19.46 -2.61 -29.04
CA TYR A 156 19.16 -3.32 -27.79
C TYR A 156 19.74 -2.55 -26.61
N THR A 157 19.23 -2.82 -25.40
CA THR A 157 19.80 -2.29 -24.16
C THR A 157 20.24 -3.44 -23.29
N LYS A 158 21.46 -3.33 -22.78
CA LYS A 158 22.03 -4.26 -21.79
C LYS A 158 21.84 -3.67 -20.40
N PHE A 159 21.33 -4.50 -19.50
CA PHE A 159 21.13 -4.21 -18.09
C PHE A 159 22.02 -5.15 -17.28
N SER A 160 22.85 -4.60 -16.40
CA SER A 160 23.70 -5.41 -15.53
C SER A 160 23.38 -5.13 -14.07
N TYR A 161 23.18 -6.19 -13.28
CA TYR A 161 22.84 -6.10 -11.86
C TYR A 161 23.39 -7.34 -11.13
N HIS A 162 24.10 -7.13 -10.02
CA HIS A 162 24.77 -8.18 -9.22
C HIS A 162 25.55 -9.22 -10.06
N GLY A 163 26.33 -8.74 -11.04
CA GLY A 163 27.15 -9.60 -11.90
C GLY A 163 26.37 -10.37 -12.99
N LYS A 164 25.04 -10.28 -13.03
CA LYS A 164 24.23 -10.79 -14.13
C LYS A 164 24.02 -9.71 -15.18
N SER A 165 23.88 -10.12 -16.44
CA SER A 165 23.65 -9.22 -17.56
C SER A 165 22.48 -9.72 -18.40
N TYR A 166 21.59 -8.82 -18.77
CA TYR A 166 20.39 -9.08 -19.54
C TYR A 166 20.34 -8.15 -20.74
N VAL A 167 20.05 -8.66 -21.92
CA VAL A 167 19.97 -7.86 -23.14
C VAL A 167 18.55 -7.92 -23.68
N TYR A 168 17.94 -6.76 -23.84
CA TYR A 168 16.53 -6.63 -24.19
C TYR A 168 16.31 -5.71 -25.38
N GLY A 169 15.24 -5.98 -26.13
CA GLY A 169 14.80 -5.13 -27.23
C GLY A 169 14.11 -3.86 -26.74
N PHE A 170 13.70 -3.00 -27.67
CA PHE A 170 13.19 -1.66 -27.40
C PHE A 170 12.03 -1.60 -26.38
N VAL A 171 10.99 -2.41 -26.57
CA VAL A 171 9.80 -2.41 -25.69
C VAL A 171 10.15 -2.87 -24.28
N GLN A 172 10.86 -3.98 -24.17
CA GLN A 172 11.31 -4.55 -22.89
C GLN A 172 12.22 -3.56 -22.14
N SER A 173 13.17 -2.95 -22.85
CA SER A 173 14.11 -1.97 -22.29
C SER A 173 13.40 -0.72 -21.79
N LYS A 174 12.39 -0.22 -22.51
CA LYS A 174 11.56 0.90 -22.04
C LYS A 174 10.77 0.57 -20.77
N ILE A 175 10.33 -0.67 -20.60
CA ILE A 175 9.64 -1.10 -19.37
C ILE A 175 10.64 -1.11 -18.21
N ILE A 176 11.83 -1.69 -18.39
CA ILE A 176 12.85 -1.74 -17.34
C ILE A 176 13.33 -0.34 -16.96
N LYS A 177 13.54 0.57 -17.93
CA LYS A 177 13.88 1.98 -17.67
C LYS A 177 12.81 2.69 -16.85
N GLN A 178 11.53 2.52 -17.18
CA GLN A 178 10.43 3.09 -16.37
C GLN A 178 10.42 2.57 -14.93
N LEU A 179 10.69 1.28 -14.74
CA LEU A 179 10.80 0.68 -13.41
C LEU A 179 12.03 1.18 -12.64
N TYR A 180 13.15 1.37 -13.33
CA TYR A 180 14.37 1.95 -12.78
C TYR A 180 14.16 3.41 -12.36
N ASP A 181 13.56 4.24 -13.21
CA ASP A 181 13.26 5.64 -12.91
C ASP A 181 12.32 5.75 -11.70
N ALA A 182 11.28 4.92 -11.64
CA ALA A 182 10.39 4.88 -10.48
C ALA A 182 11.11 4.43 -9.21
N ALA A 183 11.97 3.42 -9.29
CA ALA A 183 12.77 2.98 -8.15
C ALA A 183 13.73 4.08 -7.66
N LYS A 184 14.33 4.84 -8.57
CA LYS A 184 15.17 6.00 -8.26
C LYS A 184 14.39 7.12 -7.57
N ASP A 185 13.16 7.34 -8.01
CA ASP A 185 12.22 8.31 -7.43
C ASP A 185 11.54 7.81 -6.14
N GLY A 186 11.89 6.61 -5.65
CA GLY A 186 11.31 6.02 -4.43
C GLY A 186 9.93 5.36 -4.62
N ARG A 187 9.38 5.40 -5.84
CA ARG A 187 8.13 4.72 -6.21
C ARG A 187 8.39 3.27 -6.53
N ILE A 188 7.99 2.40 -5.63
CA ILE A 188 8.40 1.00 -5.69
C ILE A 188 7.51 0.18 -6.63
N TRP A 189 6.25 0.53 -6.91
CA TRP A 189 5.34 -0.32 -7.71
C TRP A 189 4.64 0.47 -8.82
N ILE A 190 4.61 -0.07 -10.04
CA ILE A 190 3.95 0.54 -11.22
C ILE A 190 2.96 -0.44 -11.85
N TYR A 191 1.81 0.07 -12.28
CA TYR A 191 0.82 -0.71 -13.01
C TYR A 191 1.37 -1.23 -14.35
N GLY A 192 1.21 -2.54 -14.58
CA GLY A 192 1.65 -3.18 -15.82
C GLY A 192 1.03 -2.57 -17.07
N LYS A 193 -0.25 -2.16 -17.00
CA LYS A 193 -0.93 -1.48 -18.12
C LYS A 193 -0.25 -0.15 -18.48
N THR A 194 0.18 0.62 -17.47
CA THR A 194 0.91 1.87 -17.68
C THR A 194 2.28 1.62 -18.30
N LEU A 195 3.02 0.64 -17.77
CA LEU A 195 4.32 0.22 -18.32
C LEU A 195 4.21 -0.17 -19.80
N LEU A 196 3.23 -1.01 -20.13
CA LEU A 196 2.99 -1.51 -21.49
C LEU A 196 2.61 -0.37 -22.45
N LYS A 197 1.67 0.49 -22.04
CA LYS A 197 1.22 1.63 -22.85
C LYS A 197 2.37 2.59 -23.16
N ASN A 198 3.13 2.99 -22.15
CA ASN A 198 4.26 3.92 -22.30
C ASN A 198 5.43 3.31 -23.08
N ALA A 199 5.60 1.99 -23.00
CA ALA A 199 6.60 1.27 -23.79
C ALA A 199 6.18 1.05 -25.26
N GLY A 200 4.93 1.37 -25.62
CA GLY A 200 4.38 1.11 -26.96
C GLY A 200 4.13 -0.38 -27.23
N SER A 201 3.89 -1.18 -26.19
CA SER A 201 3.62 -2.60 -26.34
C SER A 201 2.19 -2.85 -26.86
N THR A 202 2.06 -3.79 -27.79
CA THR A 202 0.76 -4.34 -28.22
C THR A 202 0.27 -5.49 -27.33
N SER A 203 1.10 -5.95 -26.40
CA SER A 203 0.77 -7.03 -25.46
C SER A 203 -0.07 -6.53 -24.29
N TYR A 204 -0.97 -7.39 -23.80
CA TYR A 204 -1.83 -7.10 -22.64
C TYR A 204 -1.19 -7.46 -21.29
N ARG A 205 -0.11 -8.25 -21.29
CA ARG A 205 0.58 -8.74 -20.08
C ARG A 205 2.08 -8.58 -20.21
N LEU A 206 2.76 -8.18 -19.13
CA LEU A 206 4.23 -8.11 -19.10
C LEU A 206 4.86 -9.46 -19.40
N GLY A 207 4.30 -10.55 -18.87
CA GLY A 207 4.81 -11.90 -19.11
C GLY A 207 4.84 -12.30 -20.59
N ASP A 208 3.96 -11.72 -21.42
CA ASP A 208 3.97 -11.95 -22.87
C ASP A 208 5.07 -11.14 -23.57
N VAL A 209 5.38 -9.93 -23.07
CA VAL A 209 6.48 -9.08 -23.57
C VAL A 209 7.85 -9.71 -23.29
N PHE A 210 8.00 -10.35 -22.13
CA PHE A 210 9.24 -11.00 -21.71
C PHE A 210 9.26 -12.51 -21.96
N ARG A 211 8.26 -13.08 -22.66
CA ARG A 211 8.14 -14.52 -22.92
C ARG A 211 9.43 -15.18 -23.46
N PRO A 212 10.22 -14.55 -24.34
CA PRO A 212 11.47 -15.14 -24.83
C PRO A 212 12.59 -15.23 -23.77
N HIS A 213 12.50 -14.47 -22.67
CA HIS A 213 13.58 -14.31 -21.68
C HIS A 213 13.06 -14.64 -20.27
N LYS A 214 12.92 -15.93 -19.92
CA LYS A 214 12.28 -16.36 -18.66
C LYS A 214 12.96 -15.84 -17.39
N GLU A 215 14.25 -15.51 -17.49
CA GLU A 215 15.06 -14.91 -16.43
C GLU A 215 14.65 -13.47 -16.06
N TRP A 216 13.74 -12.83 -16.80
CA TRP A 216 13.26 -11.47 -16.51
C TRP A 216 12.65 -11.30 -15.11
N MET A 217 12.13 -12.39 -14.53
CA MET A 217 11.58 -12.41 -13.17
C MET A 217 12.64 -12.21 -12.09
N GLU A 218 13.92 -12.37 -12.43
CA GLU A 218 15.04 -12.03 -11.55
C GLU A 218 15.25 -10.50 -11.46
N LEU A 219 14.83 -9.75 -12.48
CA LEU A 219 14.92 -8.29 -12.52
C LEU A 219 13.62 -7.59 -12.12
N ILE A 220 12.47 -8.24 -12.34
CA ILE A 220 11.15 -7.63 -12.14
C ILE A 220 10.30 -8.51 -11.23
N LYS A 221 9.86 -7.96 -10.11
CA LYS A 221 8.92 -8.62 -9.20
C LYS A 221 7.49 -8.21 -9.53
N SER A 222 6.57 -9.17 -9.54
CA SER A 222 5.14 -8.92 -9.64
C SER A 222 4.45 -9.19 -8.31
N ASN A 223 3.46 -8.38 -7.95
CA ASN A 223 2.62 -8.62 -6.79
C ASN A 223 1.40 -9.53 -7.09
N LYS A 224 1.34 -10.13 -8.28
CA LYS A 224 0.20 -10.95 -8.79
C LYS A 224 -1.14 -10.20 -8.92
N GLN A 225 -1.18 -8.89 -8.66
CA GLN A 225 -2.36 -8.03 -8.81
C GLN A 225 -2.19 -7.03 -9.97
N GLY A 226 -1.18 -7.23 -10.82
CA GLY A 226 -0.92 -6.40 -12.00
C GLY A 226 0.01 -5.19 -11.75
N LEU A 227 0.62 -5.10 -10.57
CA LEU A 227 1.72 -4.18 -10.30
C LEU A 227 3.07 -4.91 -10.46
N TYR A 228 4.05 -4.14 -10.90
CA TYR A 228 5.40 -4.60 -11.17
C TYR A 228 6.40 -3.62 -10.59
N ARG A 229 7.55 -4.14 -10.18
CA ARG A 229 8.67 -3.35 -9.67
C ARG A 229 10.01 -3.89 -10.12
N LEU A 230 11.02 -3.04 -10.12
CA LEU A 230 12.40 -3.51 -10.19
C LEU A 230 12.70 -4.31 -8.91
N TYR A 231 13.26 -5.49 -9.07
CA TYR A 231 13.72 -6.32 -7.97
C TYR A 231 15.13 -5.88 -7.59
N LEU A 232 15.19 -4.98 -6.60
CA LEU A 232 16.41 -4.57 -5.92
C LEU A 232 16.39 -5.27 -4.56
N GLU A 233 17.34 -6.17 -4.29
CA GLU A 233 17.41 -6.92 -3.02
C GLU A 233 17.79 -6.05 -1.82
#